data_AF-A0A5J5FFT7-F1
#
_entry.id   AF-A0A5J5FFT7-F1
#
_cell.length_a   1.000
_cell.length_b   1.000
_cell.length_c   1.000
_cell.angle_alpha   90.00
_cell.angle_beta   90.00
_cell.angle_gamma   90.00
#
_symmetry.space_group_name_H-M   'P 1'
#
loop_
_entity.id
_entity.type
_entity.pdbx_description
1 polymer ?
#
loop_
_entity_poly.entity_id
_entity_poly.type
_entity_poly.pdbx_seq_one_letter_code
_entity_poly.pdbx_strand_id
1 'polypeptide(L)'
;MEVSILSTMFSNIIAYPLVIFRFLIPALMLFIMVFVVRHYAKRAVPDDYPTDNQKKELFDVPANYINQEYPHVRDNDIDYYLSKVEKDFESVKGLVEEYRYYMKLYRKYTNRLNSPSRRRRKRAKEERDRIFSEIARIYDQLSKMKLDKLILGEDYGSYRGS
;
A
#
# COMPACT_ATOMS: atom_id res chain seq x y z
N MET A 1 -29.01 54.15 49.70
CA MET A 1 -29.57 53.38 48.58
C MET A 1 -28.43 52.65 47.92
N GLU A 2 -28.25 51.37 48.24
CA GLU A 2 -27.28 50.53 47.53
C GLU A 2 -27.89 50.18 46.18
N VAL A 3 -27.38 50.79 45.12
CA VAL A 3 -27.81 50.44 43.77
C VAL A 3 -27.19 49.09 43.46
N SER A 4 -28.02 48.05 43.38
CA SER A 4 -27.56 46.71 43.04
C SER A 4 -26.89 46.78 41.67
N ILE A 5 -25.65 46.32 41.59
CA ILE A 5 -24.85 46.29 40.35
C ILE A 5 -25.64 45.59 39.22
N LEU A 6 -26.45 44.58 39.58
CA LEU A 6 -27.37 43.91 38.68
C LEU A 6 -28.44 44.85 38.11
N SER A 7 -29.08 45.67 38.95
CA SER A 7 -30.10 46.62 38.49
C SER A 7 -29.54 47.69 37.55
N THR A 8 -28.32 48.18 37.81
CA THR A 8 -27.64 49.16 36.95
C THR A 8 -27.24 48.53 35.61
N MET A 9 -26.80 47.27 35.62
CA MET A 9 -26.48 46.52 34.40
C MET A 9 -27.73 46.31 33.53
N PHE A 10 -28.85 45.87 34.10
CA PHE A 10 -30.10 45.69 33.35
C PHE A 10 -30.66 47.00 32.81
N SER A 11 -30.57 48.09 33.59
CA SER A 11 -30.96 49.43 33.12
C SER A 11 -30.10 49.88 31.93
N ASN A 12 -28.79 49.63 31.96
CA ASN A 12 -27.89 49.98 30.87
C ASN A 12 -28.11 49.14 29.60
N ILE A 13 -28.46 47.85 29.77
CA ILE A 13 -28.83 46.95 28.65
C ILE A 13 -30.06 47.48 27.91
N ILE A 14 -31.05 48.01 28.63
CA ILE A 14 -32.26 48.57 28.03
C ILE A 14 -31.97 49.92 27.36
N ALA A 15 -31.10 50.75 27.97
CA ALA A 15 -30.81 52.10 27.47
C ALA A 15 -29.93 52.10 26.20
N TYR A 16 -28.92 51.22 26.11
CA TYR A 16 -27.98 51.18 24.98
C TYR A 16 -27.73 49.75 24.47
N PRO A 17 -28.77 49.07 23.96
CA PRO A 17 -28.68 47.66 23.60
C PRO A 17 -27.62 47.39 22.52
N LEU A 18 -27.54 48.24 21.49
CA LEU A 18 -26.62 48.04 20.37
C LEU A 18 -25.13 48.13 20.76
N VAL A 19 -24.78 49.04 21.68
CA VAL A 19 -23.40 49.20 22.13
C VAL A 19 -22.99 48.00 22.98
N ILE A 20 -23.87 47.56 23.88
CA ILE A 20 -23.58 46.42 24.76
C ILE A 20 -23.50 45.12 23.96
N PHE A 21 -24.43 44.86 23.04
CA PHE A 21 -24.37 43.66 22.21
C PHE A 21 -23.11 43.60 21.32
N ARG A 22 -22.58 44.74 20.85
CA ARG A 22 -21.33 44.79 20.09
C ARG A 22 -20.12 44.25 20.86
N PHE A 23 -20.09 44.40 22.18
CA PHE A 23 -19.02 43.87 23.03
C PHE A 23 -19.36 42.52 23.66
N LEU A 24 -20.64 42.29 23.97
CA LEU A 24 -21.10 41.06 24.61
C LEU A 24 -21.11 39.88 23.63
N ILE A 25 -21.49 40.09 22.37
CA ILE A 25 -21.55 39.00 21.36
C ILE A 25 -20.16 38.39 21.12
N PRO A 26 -19.08 39.14 20.87
CA PRO A 26 -17.74 38.57 20.72
C PRO A 26 -17.25 37.84 21.98
N ALA A 27 -17.52 38.39 23.17
CA ALA A 27 -17.14 37.75 24.43
C ALA A 27 -17.88 36.42 24.65
N LEU A 28 -19.18 36.38 24.33
CA LEU A 28 -19.99 35.16 24.40
C LEU A 28 -19.55 34.13 23.35
N MET A 29 -19.23 34.57 22.14
CA MET A 29 -18.69 33.71 21.07
C MET A 29 -17.36 33.07 21.47
N LEU A 30 -16.45 33.82 22.09
CA LEU A 30 -15.21 33.28 22.66
C LEU A 30 -15.50 32.22 23.73
N PHE A 31 -16.46 32.49 24.61
CA PHE A 31 -16.85 31.55 25.66
C PHE A 31 -17.41 30.24 25.08
N ILE A 32 -18.28 30.34 24.07
CA ILE A 32 -18.83 29.18 23.34
C ILE A 32 -17.71 28.43 22.62
N MET A 33 -16.81 29.13 21.93
CA MET A 33 -15.69 28.52 21.20
C MET A 33 -14.79 27.70 22.13
N VAL A 34 -14.42 28.24 23.29
CA VAL A 34 -13.63 27.51 24.31
C VAL A 34 -14.37 26.27 24.80
N PHE A 35 -15.69 26.38 25.02
CA PHE A 35 -16.49 25.24 25.46
C PHE A 35 -16.62 24.15 24.38
N VAL A 36 -16.83 24.54 23.13
CA VAL A 36 -16.87 23.65 21.95
C VAL A 36 -15.54 22.94 21.81
N VAL A 37 -14.43 23.68 21.75
CA VAL A 37 -13.08 23.09 21.66
C VAL A 37 -12.85 22.13 22.82
N ARG A 38 -13.20 22.48 24.06
CA ARG A 38 -13.04 21.59 25.22
C ARG A 38 -13.94 20.33 25.15
N HIS A 39 -15.14 20.45 24.59
CA HIS A 39 -16.07 19.32 24.43
C HIS A 39 -15.59 18.36 23.33
N TYR A 40 -15.11 18.89 22.20
CA TYR A 40 -14.66 18.09 21.06
C TYR A 40 -13.20 17.64 21.15
N ALA A 41 -12.33 18.34 21.90
CA ALA A 41 -10.94 17.92 22.15
C ALA A 41 -10.88 16.59 22.90
N LYS A 42 -11.89 16.24 23.71
CA LYS A 42 -12.00 14.92 24.34
C LYS A 42 -12.29 13.78 23.34
N ARG A 43 -12.62 14.10 22.08
CA ARG A 43 -12.89 13.14 21.00
C ARG A 43 -11.79 13.08 19.94
N ALA A 44 -10.81 13.99 20.00
CA ALA A 44 -9.61 13.88 19.20
C ALA A 44 -8.72 12.82 19.89
N VAL A 45 -8.93 11.56 19.51
CA VAL A 45 -7.95 10.51 19.75
C VAL A 45 -6.72 10.94 18.97
N PRO A 46 -5.59 11.30 19.62
CA PRO A 46 -4.31 11.37 18.90
C PRO A 46 -4.13 10.02 18.23
N ASP A 47 -3.66 9.95 16.98
CA ASP A 47 -3.37 8.67 16.31
C ASP A 47 -2.74 7.73 17.34
N ASP A 48 -3.48 6.66 17.64
CA ASP A 48 -3.26 5.86 18.85
C ASP A 48 -1.80 5.39 18.85
N TYR A 49 -1.16 5.33 20.02
CA TYR A 49 0.21 4.83 20.09
C TYR A 49 0.26 3.47 19.39
N PRO A 50 1.27 3.22 18.53
CA PRO A 50 1.28 2.02 17.70
C PRO A 50 1.04 0.79 18.57
N THR A 51 0.04 0.01 18.20
CA THR A 51 -0.36 -1.18 18.96
C THR A 51 0.83 -2.11 19.11
N ASP A 52 0.89 -2.88 20.20
CA ASP A 52 1.98 -3.83 20.42
C ASP A 52 2.08 -4.90 19.32
N ASN A 53 1.03 -5.06 18.50
CA ASN A 53 1.06 -5.86 17.27
C ASN A 53 1.75 -5.13 16.11
N GLN A 54 1.49 -3.83 15.90
CA GLN A 54 2.19 -3.01 14.90
C GLN A 54 3.67 -2.82 15.24
N LYS A 55 4.03 -2.74 16.53
CA LYS A 55 5.44 -2.74 16.95
C LYS A 55 6.16 -4.08 16.71
N LYS A 56 5.40 -5.16 16.55
CA LYS A 56 5.89 -6.51 16.22
C LYS A 56 5.86 -6.80 14.73
N GLU A 57 5.25 -5.94 13.91
CA GLU A 57 5.48 -5.98 12.48
C GLU A 57 6.96 -5.68 12.28
N LEU A 58 7.73 -6.73 11.92
CA LEU A 58 9.07 -6.53 11.39
C LEU A 58 8.88 -5.70 10.12
N PHE A 59 9.19 -4.40 10.19
CA PHE A 59 9.62 -3.69 9.01
C PHE A 59 10.86 -4.43 8.53
N ASP A 60 10.68 -5.33 7.57
CA ASP A 60 11.77 -5.94 6.83
C ASP A 60 12.34 -4.87 5.90
N VAL A 61 12.98 -3.86 6.50
CA VAL A 61 13.86 -2.97 5.77
C VAL A 61 14.99 -3.88 5.34
N PRO A 62 15.14 -4.19 4.03
CA PRO A 62 16.20 -5.10 3.61
C PRO A 62 17.49 -4.48 4.13
N ALA A 63 18.19 -5.18 5.02
CA ALA A 63 19.26 -4.62 5.86
C ALA A 63 20.40 -3.96 5.06
N ASN A 64 20.38 -4.12 3.73
CA ASN A 64 21.38 -3.67 2.79
C ASN A 64 20.84 -2.81 1.63
N TYR A 65 19.52 -2.52 1.51
CA TYR A 65 19.02 -1.77 0.34
C TYR A 65 19.64 -0.37 0.27
N ILE A 66 19.62 0.37 1.38
CA ILE A 66 20.22 1.73 1.43
C ILE A 66 21.73 1.66 1.20
N ASN A 67 22.44 0.72 1.83
CA ASN A 67 23.90 0.65 1.72
C ASN A 67 24.37 0.18 0.33
N GLN A 68 23.60 -0.64 -0.37
CA GLN A 68 23.94 -1.13 -1.71
C GLN A 68 23.50 -0.18 -2.81
N GLU A 69 22.32 0.43 -2.71
CA GLU A 69 21.77 1.29 -3.77
C GLU A 69 22.28 2.73 -3.68
N TYR A 70 22.52 3.27 -2.48
CA TYR A 70 22.89 4.67 -2.28
C TYR A 70 24.17 5.10 -3.01
N PRO A 71 25.25 4.30 -3.08
CA PRO A 71 26.42 4.65 -3.89
C PRO A 71 26.10 4.82 -5.37
N HIS A 72 25.29 3.92 -5.95
CA HIS A 72 24.91 3.97 -7.37
C HIS A 72 23.97 5.14 -7.68
N VAL A 73 23.04 5.48 -6.77
CA VAL A 73 22.20 6.68 -6.88
C VAL A 73 23.05 7.95 -6.80
N ARG A 74 23.95 8.04 -5.83
CA ARG A 74 24.82 9.22 -5.63
C ARG A 74 25.71 9.47 -6.84
N ASP A 75 26.24 8.41 -7.43
CA ASP A 75 27.20 8.48 -8.53
C ASP A 75 26.50 8.50 -9.92
N ASN A 76 25.15 8.57 -9.96
CA ASN A 76 24.32 8.50 -11.17
C ASN A 76 24.68 7.32 -12.09
N ASP A 77 24.97 6.16 -11.50
CA ASP A 77 25.38 4.94 -12.18
C ASP A 77 24.18 4.27 -12.87
N ILE A 78 23.77 4.83 -14.00
CA ILE A 78 22.64 4.33 -14.81
C ILE A 78 22.93 2.92 -15.35
N ASP A 79 24.20 2.62 -15.64
CA ASP A 79 24.62 1.33 -16.18
C ASP A 79 24.38 0.20 -15.17
N TYR A 80 24.55 0.45 -13.86
CA TYR A 80 24.16 -0.49 -12.81
C TYR A 80 22.68 -0.87 -12.90
N TYR A 81 21.78 0.12 -12.99
CA TYR A 81 20.34 -0.12 -13.09
C TYR A 81 19.96 -0.83 -14.40
N LEU A 82 20.57 -0.44 -15.51
CA LEU A 82 20.37 -1.08 -16.80
C LEU A 82 20.77 -2.55 -16.75
N SER A 83 21.93 -2.87 -16.18
CA SER A 83 22.42 -4.24 -16.05
C SER A 83 21.51 -5.14 -15.21
N LYS A 84 20.89 -4.59 -14.15
CA LYS A 84 19.88 -5.32 -13.35
C LYS A 84 18.66 -5.65 -14.19
N VAL A 85 18.15 -4.67 -14.93
CA VAL A 85 16.98 -4.85 -15.81
C VAL A 85 17.29 -5.87 -16.91
N GLU A 86 18.46 -5.81 -17.53
CA GLU A 86 18.90 -6.79 -18.54
C GLU A 86 18.95 -8.21 -17.97
N LYS A 87 19.51 -8.37 -16.76
CA LYS A 87 19.57 -9.67 -16.08
C LYS A 87 18.19 -10.23 -15.77
N ASP A 88 17.26 -9.39 -15.34
CA ASP A 88 15.87 -9.78 -15.12
C ASP A 88 15.20 -10.23 -16.43
N PHE A 89 15.42 -9.50 -17.53
CA PHE A 89 14.91 -9.89 -18.84
C PHE A 89 15.49 -11.21 -19.33
N GLU A 90 16.78 -11.43 -19.11
CA GLU A 90 17.44 -12.70 -19.47
C GLU A 90 16.87 -13.87 -18.67
N SER A 91 16.63 -13.70 -17.37
CA SER A 91 15.98 -14.69 -16.52
C SER A 91 14.57 -15.03 -17.01
N VAL A 92 13.75 -14.01 -17.30
CA VAL A 92 12.39 -14.19 -17.84
C VAL A 92 12.43 -14.90 -19.19
N LYS A 93 13.36 -14.54 -20.07
CA LYS A 93 13.53 -15.19 -21.36
C LYS A 93 13.84 -16.67 -21.19
N GLY A 94 14.73 -17.02 -20.26
CA GLY A 94 15.04 -18.42 -19.91
C GLY A 94 13.80 -19.20 -19.47
N LEU A 95 12.99 -18.63 -18.57
CA LEU A 95 11.73 -19.25 -18.12
C LEU A 95 10.74 -19.44 -19.27
N VAL A 96 10.63 -18.47 -20.19
CA VAL A 96 9.74 -18.59 -21.36
C VAL A 96 10.22 -19.68 -22.32
N GLU A 97 11.53 -19.84 -22.52
CA GLU A 97 12.10 -20.92 -23.33
C GLU A 97 11.83 -22.28 -22.70
N GLU A 98 12.02 -22.42 -21.40
CA GLU A 98 11.71 -23.63 -20.64
C GLU A 98 10.21 -23.98 -20.70
N TYR A 99 9.35 -22.97 -20.57
CA TYR A 99 7.89 -23.13 -20.72
C TYR A 99 7.53 -23.67 -22.11
N ARG A 100 8.12 -23.11 -23.18
CA ARG A 100 7.92 -23.59 -24.55
C ARG A 100 8.41 -25.03 -24.73
N TYR A 101 9.52 -25.38 -24.09
CA TYR A 101 10.04 -26.75 -24.11
C TYR A 101 9.06 -27.74 -23.47
N TYR A 102 8.58 -27.46 -22.26
CA TYR A 102 7.60 -28.32 -21.60
C TYR A 102 6.26 -28.40 -22.35
N MET A 103 5.84 -27.30 -22.98
CA MET A 103 4.65 -27.31 -23.86
C MET A 103 4.79 -28.31 -25.02
N LYS A 104 5.96 -28.36 -25.65
CA LYS A 104 6.25 -29.35 -26.71
C LYS A 104 6.22 -30.77 -26.16
N LEU A 105 6.80 -31.02 -25.00
CA LEU A 105 6.76 -32.33 -24.35
C LEU A 105 5.34 -32.74 -23.96
N TYR A 106 4.55 -31.81 -23.41
CA TYR A 106 3.16 -32.06 -23.04
C TYR A 106 2.33 -32.53 -24.25
N ARG A 107 2.48 -31.86 -25.40
CA ARG A 107 1.86 -32.28 -26.67
C ARG A 107 2.34 -33.66 -27.12
N LYS A 108 3.65 -33.92 -27.05
CA LYS A 108 4.23 -35.23 -27.39
C LYS A 108 3.64 -36.35 -26.54
N TYR A 109 3.52 -36.17 -25.22
CA TYR A 109 2.96 -37.20 -24.33
C TYR A 109 1.45 -37.32 -24.43
N THR A 110 0.75 -36.22 -24.72
CA THR A 110 -0.69 -36.25 -25.05
C THR A 110 -0.96 -37.13 -26.26
N ASN A 111 -0.17 -36.99 -27.34
CA ASN A 111 -0.30 -37.85 -28.52
C ASN A 111 0.01 -39.34 -28.20
N ARG A 112 0.93 -39.61 -27.26
CA ARG A 112 1.28 -40.96 -26.82
C ARG A 112 0.19 -41.64 -25.97
N LEU A 113 -0.80 -40.89 -25.47
CA LEU A 113 -1.96 -41.48 -24.79
C LEU A 113 -2.82 -42.31 -25.73
N ASN A 114 -2.77 -42.07 -27.04
CA ASN A 114 -3.49 -42.85 -28.04
C ASN A 114 -2.76 -44.15 -28.43
N SER A 115 -1.65 -44.49 -27.76
CA SER A 115 -0.91 -45.72 -28.07
C SER A 115 -1.77 -46.97 -27.80
N PRO A 116 -1.70 -48.00 -28.66
CA PRO A 116 -2.41 -49.26 -28.43
C PRO A 116 -1.88 -50.01 -27.19
N SER A 117 -0.62 -49.78 -26.80
CA SER A 117 -0.01 -50.41 -25.62
C SER A 117 -0.47 -49.76 -24.31
N ARG A 118 -1.18 -50.52 -23.48
CA ARG A 118 -1.64 -50.09 -22.15
C ARG A 118 -0.50 -49.59 -21.25
N ARG A 119 0.65 -50.27 -21.27
CA ARG A 119 1.86 -49.88 -20.51
C ARG A 119 2.40 -48.52 -20.96
N ARG A 120 2.46 -48.28 -22.28
CA ARG A 120 2.91 -46.99 -22.83
C ARG A 120 1.94 -45.87 -22.49
N ARG A 121 0.62 -46.11 -22.56
CA ARG A 121 -0.39 -45.12 -22.16
C ARG A 121 -0.25 -44.71 -20.70
N LYS A 122 -0.08 -45.67 -19.79
CA LYS A 122 0.09 -45.39 -18.35
C LYS A 122 1.31 -44.49 -18.10
N ARG A 123 2.47 -44.85 -18.65
CA ARG A 123 3.70 -44.04 -18.55
C ARG A 123 3.55 -42.66 -19.18
N ALA A 124 2.88 -42.58 -20.34
CA ALA A 124 2.64 -41.30 -21.00
C ALA A 124 1.74 -40.37 -20.18
N LYS A 125 0.75 -40.94 -19.45
CA LYS A 125 -0.09 -40.18 -18.53
C LYS A 125 0.72 -39.63 -17.35
N GLU A 126 1.51 -40.49 -16.70
CA GLU A 126 2.39 -40.10 -15.58
C GLU A 126 3.35 -38.98 -15.98
N GLU A 127 4.04 -39.11 -17.11
CA GLU A 127 4.95 -38.07 -17.61
C GLU A 127 4.21 -36.79 -18.00
N ARG A 128 3.04 -36.89 -18.64
CA ARG A 128 2.24 -35.71 -18.98
C ARG A 128 1.82 -34.94 -17.73
N ASP A 129 1.39 -35.64 -16.68
CA ASP A 129 0.93 -35.03 -15.44
C ASP A 129 2.11 -34.36 -14.68
N ARG A 130 3.30 -34.99 -14.70
CA ARG A 130 4.54 -34.36 -14.23
C ARG A 130 4.88 -33.09 -15.01
N ILE A 131 4.87 -33.15 -16.34
CA ILE A 131 5.16 -32.00 -17.21
C ILE A 131 4.15 -30.87 -16.99
N PHE A 132 2.87 -31.19 -16.80
CA PHE A 132 1.86 -30.19 -16.49
C PHE A 132 2.17 -29.45 -15.18
N SER A 133 2.65 -30.17 -14.17
CA SER A 133 3.07 -29.58 -12.90
C SER A 133 4.24 -28.60 -13.08
N GLU A 134 5.20 -28.92 -13.96
CA GLU A 134 6.31 -28.01 -14.29
C GLU A 134 5.82 -26.77 -15.05
N ILE A 135 4.90 -26.93 -16.00
CA ILE A 135 4.27 -25.79 -16.71
C ILE A 135 3.57 -24.86 -15.72
N ALA A 136 2.80 -25.42 -14.78
CA ALA A 136 2.11 -24.65 -13.75
C ALA A 136 3.09 -23.92 -12.82
N ARG A 137 4.20 -24.57 -12.43
CA ARG A 137 5.27 -23.97 -11.62
C ARG A 137 5.90 -22.76 -12.32
N ILE A 138 6.25 -22.89 -13.60
CA ILE A 138 6.85 -21.79 -14.37
C ILE A 138 5.84 -20.65 -14.56
N TYR A 139 4.56 -20.97 -14.77
CA TYR A 139 3.50 -19.97 -14.84
C TYR A 139 3.36 -19.16 -13.55
N ASP A 140 3.36 -19.83 -12.39
CA ASP A 140 3.33 -19.18 -11.07
C ASP A 140 4.55 -18.27 -10.86
N GLN A 141 5.75 -18.73 -11.23
CA GLN A 141 6.97 -17.92 -11.16
C GLN A 141 6.88 -16.65 -12.03
N LEU A 142 6.43 -16.78 -13.29
CA LEU A 142 6.22 -15.64 -14.18
C LEU A 142 5.13 -14.69 -13.67
N SER A 143 4.08 -15.22 -13.05
CA SER A 143 2.99 -14.43 -12.45
C SER A 143 3.48 -13.58 -11.29
N LYS A 144 4.29 -14.16 -10.38
CA LYS A 144 4.90 -13.44 -9.26
C LYS A 144 5.83 -12.31 -9.73
N MET A 145 6.67 -12.57 -10.73
CA MET A 145 7.52 -11.54 -11.35
C MET A 145 6.73 -10.37 -11.95
N LYS A 146 5.50 -10.61 -12.45
CA LYS A 146 4.61 -9.56 -12.95
C LYS A 146 3.99 -8.76 -11.81
N LEU A 147 3.59 -9.40 -10.72
CA LEU A 147 2.94 -8.77 -9.57
C LEU A 147 3.91 -7.89 -8.77
N ASP A 148 5.15 -8.34 -8.55
CA ASP A 148 6.18 -7.53 -7.88
C ASP A 148 6.40 -6.18 -8.59
N LYS A 149 6.29 -6.16 -9.93
CA LYS A 149 6.42 -4.93 -10.72
C LYS A 149 5.17 -4.04 -10.73
N LEU A 150 3.97 -4.59 -10.56
CA LEU A 150 2.72 -3.82 -10.54
C LEU A 150 2.53 -3.11 -9.19
N ILE A 151 2.92 -3.75 -8.09
CA ILE A 151 2.87 -3.16 -6.74
C ILE A 151 3.83 -1.95 -6.66
N LEU A 152 5.00 -2.05 -7.30
CA LEU A 152 5.94 -0.93 -7.42
C LEU A 152 5.49 0.19 -8.37
N GLY A 153 4.45 -0.02 -9.20
CA GLY A 153 3.96 0.99 -10.15
C GLY A 153 2.80 1.84 -9.61
N GLU A 154 1.96 1.27 -8.74
CA GLU A 154 0.81 1.98 -8.16
C GLU A 154 1.20 2.91 -7.00
N ASP A 155 2.23 2.56 -6.21
CA ASP A 155 2.65 3.36 -5.04
C ASP A 155 3.38 4.67 -5.40
N TYR A 156 3.95 4.81 -6.61
CA TYR A 156 4.54 6.06 -7.07
C TYR A 156 3.56 6.99 -7.80
N GLY A 157 2.32 6.53 -8.05
CA GLY A 157 1.32 7.26 -8.85
C GLY A 157 0.26 8.02 -8.04
N SER A 158 0.21 7.88 -6.72
CA SER A 158 -0.90 8.41 -5.89
C SER A 158 -0.68 9.83 -5.34
N TYR A 159 0.46 10.48 -5.58
CA TYR A 159 0.60 11.92 -5.34
C TYR A 159 0.11 12.73 -6.55
N ARG A 160 -1.21 12.73 -6.74
CA ARG A 160 -1.89 13.76 -7.53
C ARG A 160 -3.03 14.34 -6.70
N GLY A 161 -2.74 15.48 -6.09
CA GLY A 161 -3.73 16.51 -5.79
C GLY A 161 -4.23 16.54 -4.36
N SER A 162 -3.73 17.49 -3.59
CA SER A 162 -4.50 18.54 -2.89
C SER A 162 -3.56 19.67 -2.54
#